data_AF-A0A1I4WTA7-F1
#
_entry.id   AF-A0A1I4WTA7-F1
#
_cell.length_a   1.000
_cell.length_b   1.000
_cell.length_c   1.000
_cell.angle_alpha   90.00
_cell.angle_beta   90.00
_cell.angle_gamma   90.00
#
_symmetry.space_group_name_H-M   'P 1'
#
loop_
_entity.id
_entity.type
_entity.pdbx_description
1 polymer ?
#
loop_
_entity_poly.entity_id
_entity_poly.type
_entity_poly.pdbx_seq_one_letter_code
_entity_poly.pdbx_strand_id
1 'polypeptide(L)'
;MVGTGSLIARDSQPRADGSVLAVLLHERPPYGFMAWAGYLLAEAIDKAADDITLADYGQVEKVSFCRWDDVWEYFADREYAPLVQILREQVGARPHCDHGAGAQPAQTAPQEPIERTRS
;
A
#
# COMPACT_ATOMS: atom_id res chain seq x y z
N MET A 1 -2.15 12.34 7.86
CA MET A 1 -1.03 12.17 6.91
C MET A 1 -1.14 10.74 6.42
N VAL A 2 -1.51 10.53 5.15
CA VAL A 2 -1.54 9.20 4.53
C VAL A 2 -0.11 8.69 4.52
N GLY A 3 0.11 7.46 4.97
CA GLY A 3 1.45 6.88 5.07
C GLY A 3 2.06 6.66 3.68
N THR A 4 2.66 7.71 3.13
CA THR A 4 3.62 7.63 2.03
C THR A 4 4.72 6.69 2.47
N GLY A 5 4.79 5.52 1.83
CA GLY A 5 5.79 4.53 2.16
C GLY A 5 5.85 3.45 1.10
N SER A 6 7.02 2.87 0.95
CA SER A 6 7.23 1.76 0.05
C SER A 6 6.80 0.46 0.74
N LEU A 7 6.14 -0.43 0.01
CA LEU A 7 5.81 -1.77 0.48
C LEU A 7 6.63 -2.78 -0.28
N ILE A 8 7.17 -3.79 0.41
CA ILE A 8 7.92 -4.86 -0.25
C ILE A 8 7.45 -6.24 0.21
N ALA A 9 7.30 -7.13 -0.76
CA ALA A 9 7.16 -8.57 -0.53
C ALA A 9 8.33 -9.27 -1.20
N ARG A 10 8.84 -10.31 -0.54
CA ARG A 10 9.97 -11.11 -0.99
C ARG A 10 9.59 -12.58 -0.89
N ASP A 11 10.08 -13.36 -1.83
CA ASP A 11 9.99 -14.80 -1.71
C ASP A 11 10.89 -15.29 -0.56
N SER A 12 10.42 -16.33 0.12
CA SER A 12 11.11 -16.98 1.22
C SER A 12 12.27 -17.87 0.75
N GLN A 13 12.28 -18.24 -0.53
CA GLN A 13 13.26 -19.16 -1.09
C GLN A 13 14.30 -18.41 -1.96
N PRO A 14 15.56 -18.32 -1.51
CA PRO A 14 16.62 -17.77 -2.35
C PRO A 14 16.99 -18.72 -3.49
N ARG A 15 17.42 -18.14 -4.60
CA ARG A 15 18.04 -18.83 -5.73
C ARG A 15 19.46 -19.28 -5.41
N ALA A 16 20.08 -20.00 -6.34
CA ALA A 16 21.46 -20.48 -6.20
C ALA A 16 22.49 -19.33 -6.07
N ASP A 17 22.20 -18.15 -6.63
CA ASP A 17 23.03 -16.95 -6.51
C ASP A 17 22.72 -16.12 -5.24
N GLY A 18 21.81 -16.60 -4.39
CA GLY A 18 21.35 -15.92 -3.19
C GLY A 18 20.33 -14.81 -3.43
N SER A 19 19.95 -14.54 -4.69
CA SER A 19 18.90 -13.56 -4.99
C SER A 19 17.51 -14.11 -4.64
N VAL A 20 16.57 -13.22 -4.34
CA VAL A 20 15.17 -13.57 -4.06
C VAL A 20 14.24 -12.85 -5.03
N LEU A 21 13.16 -13.51 -5.43
CA LEU A 21 12.08 -12.83 -6.13
C LEU A 21 11.47 -11.79 -5.20
N ALA A 22 11.27 -10.56 -5.68
CA ALA A 22 10.73 -9.47 -4.87
C ALA A 22 9.82 -8.56 -5.70
N VAL A 23 8.83 -7.98 -5.03
CA VAL A 23 8.00 -6.89 -5.55
C VAL A 23 8.02 -5.75 -4.55
N LEU A 24 8.41 -4.57 -5.02
CA LEU A 24 8.42 -3.32 -4.29
C LEU A 24 7.40 -2.36 -4.92
N LEU A 25 6.47 -1.84 -4.12
CA LEU A 25 5.44 -0.90 -4.53
C LEU A 25 5.72 0.44 -3.85
N HIS A 26 6.03 1.45 -4.65
CA HIS A 26 6.22 2.83 -4.21
C HIS A 26 4.98 3.66 -4.51
N GLU A 27 4.38 4.23 -3.47
CA GLU A 27 3.39 5.29 -3.64
C GLU A 27 4.11 6.61 -3.97
N ARG A 28 3.70 7.26 -5.06
CA ARG A 28 4.32 8.47 -5.60
C ARG A 28 3.29 9.58 -5.80
N PRO A 29 2.65 10.13 -4.75
CA PRO A 29 1.65 11.18 -4.93
C PRO A 29 2.27 12.45 -5.56
N PRO A 30 1.55 13.17 -6.44
CA PRO A 30 0.22 12.88 -7.01
C PRO A 30 0.23 11.95 -8.24
N TYR A 31 1.37 11.34 -8.57
CA TYR A 31 1.65 10.65 -9.83
C TYR A 31 1.25 9.16 -9.87
N GLY A 32 0.64 8.63 -8.80
CA GLY A 32 0.19 7.23 -8.72
C GLY A 32 1.21 6.31 -8.03
N PHE A 33 1.44 5.13 -8.61
CA PHE A 33 2.24 4.06 -8.02
C PHE A 33 3.34 3.60 -8.99
N MET A 34 4.44 3.10 -8.44
CA MET A 34 5.50 2.45 -9.21
C MET A 34 5.79 1.08 -8.60
N ALA A 35 5.71 0.05 -9.42
CA ALA A 35 6.07 -1.31 -9.05
C ALA A 35 7.44 -1.66 -9.63
N TRP A 36 8.33 -2.18 -8.79
CA TRP A 36 9.56 -2.85 -9.20
C TRP A 36 9.40 -4.34 -8.89
N ALA A 37 9.49 -5.19 -9.89
CA ALA A 37 9.33 -6.63 -9.76
C ALA A 37 10.52 -7.35 -10.39
N GLY A 38 11.20 -8.21 -9.64
CA GLY A 38 12.39 -8.89 -10.14
C GLY A 38 13.17 -9.63 -9.07
N TYR A 39 14.48 -9.80 -9.30
CA TYR A 39 15.37 -10.50 -8.38
C TYR A 39 16.22 -9.52 -7.58
N LEU A 40 15.94 -9.44 -6.28
CA LEU A 40 16.68 -8.66 -5.31
C LEU A 40 17.96 -9.41 -4.92
N LEU A 41 19.11 -8.73 -4.99
CA LEU A 41 20.42 -9.30 -4.68
C LEU A 41 20.54 -9.65 -3.19
N ALA A 42 21.39 -10.64 -2.88
CA ALA A 42 21.55 -11.17 -1.52
C ALA A 42 21.89 -10.07 -0.49
N GLU A 43 22.75 -9.12 -0.86
CA GLU A 43 23.14 -7.97 -0.01
C GLU A 43 21.99 -7.00 0.31
N ALA A 44 20.88 -7.07 -0.41
CA ALA A 44 19.76 -6.16 -0.26
C ALA A 44 18.51 -6.79 0.38
N ILE A 45 18.53 -8.10 0.68
CA ILE A 45 17.39 -8.83 1.25
C ILE A 45 16.89 -8.19 2.54
N ASP A 46 17.82 -7.79 3.42
CA ASP A 46 17.51 -7.24 4.75
C ASP A 46 17.27 -5.73 4.75
N LYS A 47 17.39 -5.05 3.60
CA LYS A 47 17.15 -3.60 3.51
C LYS A 47 15.68 -3.29 3.74
N ALA A 48 15.39 -2.15 4.38
CA ALA A 48 14.02 -1.65 4.45
C ALA A 48 13.51 -1.28 3.05
N ALA A 49 12.19 -1.29 2.85
CA ALA A 49 11.58 -1.01 1.55
C ALA A 49 12.00 0.36 0.97
N ASP A 50 12.12 1.37 1.82
CA ASP A 50 12.52 2.73 1.43
C ASP A 50 14.03 2.87 1.14
N ASP A 51 14.85 1.91 1.57
CA ASP A 51 16.30 1.89 1.35
C ASP A 51 16.70 1.09 0.09
N ILE A 52 15.73 0.42 -0.55
CA ILE A 52 15.98 -0.38 -1.75
C ILE A 52 16.01 0.52 -2.98
N THR A 53 17.05 0.33 -3.78
CA THR A 53 17.33 1.08 -5.01
C THR A 53 17.34 0.16 -6.22
N LEU A 54 17.37 0.71 -7.43
CA LEU A 54 17.47 -0.09 -8.66
C LEU A 54 18.77 -0.92 -8.73
N ALA A 55 19.85 -0.45 -8.10
CA ALA A 55 21.13 -1.16 -8.09
C ALA A 55 21.09 -2.44 -7.23
N ASP A 56 20.07 -2.58 -6.37
CA ASP A 56 19.89 -3.74 -5.51
C ASP A 56 19.23 -4.92 -6.23
N TYR A 57 18.84 -4.75 -7.49
CA TYR A 57 18.26 -5.80 -8.32
C TYR A 57 19.26 -6.29 -9.36
N GLY A 58 19.38 -7.61 -9.49
CA GLY A 58 20.11 -8.22 -10.62
C GLY A 58 19.33 -8.14 -11.93
N GLN A 59 18.00 -8.16 -11.83
CA GLN A 59 17.06 -7.95 -12.92
C GLN A 59 15.78 -7.36 -12.34
N VAL A 60 15.23 -6.33 -12.96
CA VAL A 60 14.02 -5.66 -12.49
C VAL A 60 13.16 -5.15 -13.64
N GLU A 61 11.87 -5.44 -13.54
CA GLU A 61 10.81 -4.81 -14.31
C GLU A 61 10.29 -3.60 -13.52
N LYS A 62 10.19 -2.44 -14.18
CA LYS A 62 9.67 -1.21 -13.58
C LYS A 62 8.44 -0.74 -14.35
N VAL A 63 7.31 -0.64 -13.64
CA VAL A 63 6.03 -0.24 -14.24
C VAL A 63 5.35 0.79 -13.37
N SER A 64 4.74 1.80 -14.00
CA SER A 64 3.99 2.85 -13.31
C SER A 64 2.50 2.69 -13.55
N PHE A 65 1.70 2.96 -12.53
CA PHE A 65 0.26 2.79 -12.54
C PHE A 65 -0.45 4.00 -11.95
N CYS A 66 -1.65 4.28 -12.45
CA CYS A 66 -2.48 5.37 -11.93
C CYS A 66 -3.36 4.92 -10.76
N ARG A 67 -3.80 3.65 -10.77
CA ARG A 67 -4.69 3.07 -9.77
C ARG A 67 -4.10 1.79 -9.20
N TRP A 68 -4.48 1.46 -7.97
CA TRP A 68 -4.12 0.18 -7.35
C TRP A 68 -4.67 -1.01 -8.12
N ASP A 69 -5.89 -0.92 -8.64
CA ASP A 69 -6.50 -2.01 -9.41
C ASP A 69 -5.67 -2.37 -10.64
N ASP A 70 -5.08 -1.38 -11.32
CA ASP A 70 -4.20 -1.62 -12.47
C ASP A 70 -2.95 -2.44 -12.07
N VAL A 71 -2.43 -2.24 -10.84
CA VAL A 71 -1.31 -3.02 -10.31
C VAL A 71 -1.74 -4.49 -10.15
N TRP A 72 -2.90 -4.73 -9.56
CA TRP A 72 -3.39 -6.07 -9.28
C TRP A 72 -3.67 -6.85 -10.56
N GLU A 73 -4.32 -6.21 -11.53
CA GLU A 73 -4.60 -6.81 -12.83
C GLU A 73 -3.31 -7.12 -13.61
N TYR A 74 -2.32 -6.22 -13.57
CA TYR A 74 -1.06 -6.40 -14.28
C TYR A 74 -0.27 -7.64 -13.85
N PHE A 75 -0.30 -7.96 -12.55
CA PHE A 75 0.50 -9.02 -11.96
C PHE A 75 -0.27 -10.34 -11.73
N ALA A 76 -1.59 -10.39 -11.96
CA ALA A 76 -2.45 -11.53 -11.63
C ALA A 76 -1.98 -12.88 -12.22
N ASP A 77 -1.47 -12.85 -13.46
CA ASP A 77 -1.03 -14.05 -14.20
C ASP A 77 0.49 -14.15 -14.35
N ARG A 78 1.25 -13.44 -13.51
CA ARG A 78 2.73 -13.40 -13.55
C ARG A 78 3.35 -14.20 -12.41
N GLU A 79 4.64 -14.51 -12.54
CA GLU A 79 5.40 -15.20 -11.47
C GLU A 79 5.33 -14.47 -10.12
N TYR A 80 5.09 -13.16 -10.15
CA TYR A 80 5.01 -12.29 -8.99
C TYR A 80 3.64 -12.32 -8.26
N ALA A 81 2.61 -12.95 -8.84
CA ALA A 81 1.24 -12.90 -8.33
C ALA A 81 1.11 -13.22 -6.83
N PRO A 82 1.79 -14.24 -6.27
CA PRO A 82 1.73 -14.53 -4.84
C PRO A 82 2.29 -13.40 -3.97
N LEU A 83 3.37 -12.73 -4.40
CA LEU A 83 3.97 -11.61 -3.69
C LEU A 83 3.08 -10.38 -3.74
N VAL A 84 2.46 -10.12 -4.89
CA VAL A 84 1.53 -9.01 -5.06
C VAL A 84 0.28 -9.20 -4.19
N GLN A 85 -0.21 -10.43 -4.02
CA GLN A 85 -1.34 -10.72 -3.15
C GLN A 85 -1.04 -10.35 -1.68
N ILE A 86 0.16 -10.67 -1.18
CA ILE A 86 0.61 -10.27 0.17
C ILE A 86 0.58 -8.74 0.32
N LEU A 87 1.04 -8.02 -0.70
CA LEU A 87 1.05 -6.55 -0.69
C LEU A 87 -0.36 -5.96 -0.73
N ARG A 88 -1.26 -6.55 -1.52
CA ARG A 88 -2.67 -6.14 -1.59
C ARG A 88 -3.37 -6.26 -0.24
N GLU A 89 -3.13 -7.34 0.49
CA GLU A 89 -3.68 -7.54 1.84
C GLU A 89 -3.18 -6.48 2.82
N GLN A 90 -1.89 -6.10 2.74
CA GLN A 90 -1.35 -5.00 3.54
C GLN A 90 -1.98 -3.65 3.21
N VAL A 91 -2.25 -3.38 1.93
CA VAL A 91 -2.95 -2.15 1.51
C VAL A 91 -4.39 -2.14 2.02
N GLY A 92 -5.13 -3.24 1.90
CA GLY A 92 -6.51 -3.35 2.37
C GLY A 92 -6.66 -3.32 3.90
N ALA A 93 -5.64 -3.73 4.64
CA ALA A 93 -5.59 -3.67 6.11
C ALA A 93 -5.19 -2.28 6.64
N ARG A 94 -4.66 -1.38 5.80
CA ARG A 94 -4.39 0.00 6.21
C ARG A 94 -5.72 0.71 6.45
N PRO A 95 -5.91 1.43 7.57
CA PRO A 95 -7.11 2.21 7.79
C PRO A 95 -7.25 3.22 6.65
N HIS A 96 -8.34 3.10 5.88
CA HIS A 96 -8.69 4.05 4.85
C HIS A 96 -8.92 5.41 5.53
N CYS A 97 -8.02 6.37 5.34
CA CYS A 97 -8.36 7.76 5.60
C CYS A 97 -9.35 8.18 4.51
N ASP A 98 -10.63 8.12 4.84
CA ASP A 98 -11.74 8.59 4.01
C ASP A 98 -11.47 10.04 3.58
N HIS A 99 -11.21 10.24 2.29
CA HIS A 99 -11.05 11.58 1.72
C HIS A 99 -12.41 12.05 1.19
N GLY A 100 -13.31 12.35 2.13
CA GLY A 100 -14.38 13.33 1.95
C GLY A 100 -15.82 12.80 1.89
N ALA A 101 -16.51 12.86 3.03
CA ALA A 101 -17.94 13.14 3.06
C ALA A 101 -18.26 14.15 4.17
N GLY A 102 -18.58 15.38 3.74
CA GLY A 102 -19.70 16.17 4.26
C GLY A 102 -19.71 16.58 5.74
N ALA A 103 -19.86 17.89 5.94
CA ALA A 103 -20.36 18.44 7.19
C ALA A 103 -21.63 17.73 7.69
N GLN A 104 -21.64 17.35 8.96
CA GLN A 104 -22.84 17.37 9.79
C GLN A 104 -22.50 17.99 11.15
N PRO A 105 -22.93 19.23 11.44
CA PRO A 105 -23.12 19.66 12.81
C PRO A 105 -24.51 19.19 13.24
N ALA A 106 -24.61 18.18 14.09
CA ALA A 106 -25.82 17.95 14.89
C ALA A 106 -25.51 16.93 15.99
N GLN A 107 -24.90 17.40 17.08
CA GLN A 107 -25.03 16.73 18.36
C GLN A 107 -25.87 17.63 19.29
N THR A 108 -27.12 17.17 19.43
CA THR A 108 -27.86 17.08 20.69
C THR A 108 -28.33 18.37 21.33
N ALA A 109 -29.57 18.72 21.03
CA ALA A 109 -30.41 19.52 21.92
C ALA A 109 -30.58 18.81 23.27
N PRO A 110 -30.45 19.49 24.41
CA PRO A 110 -31.26 19.21 25.58
C PRO A 110 -32.59 19.96 25.43
N GLN A 111 -33.71 19.22 25.32
CA GLN A 111 -35.02 19.80 25.54
C GLN A 111 -35.18 20.09 27.03
N GLU A 112 -35.26 21.36 27.40
CA GLU A 112 -35.75 21.77 28.72
C GLU A 112 -37.25 21.46 28.81
N PRO A 113 -37.73 20.77 29.86
CA PRO A 113 -39.16 20.59 30.05
C PRO A 113 -39.81 21.93 30.44
N ILE A 114 -40.76 22.36 29.61
CA ILE A 114 -41.65 23.47 29.89
C ILE A 114 -42.67 23.01 30.94
N GLU A 115 -42.43 23.30 32.21
CA GLU A 115 -43.49 23.30 33.22
C GLU A 115 -44.03 24.73 33.38
N ARG A 116 -45.01 25.06 32.54
CA ARG A 116 -46.01 26.09 32.85
C ARG A 116 -47.14 25.40 33.59
N THR A 117 -47.26 25.61 34.89
CA THR A 117 -48.59 25.65 35.53
C THR A 117 -48.62 26.72 36.62
N ARG A 118 -49.46 27.73 36.39
CA ARG A 118 -49.99 28.65 37.40
C ARG A 118 -51.02 27.91 38.25
N SER A 119 -51.00 28.12 39.56
CA SER A 119 -52.18 28.36 40.41
C SER A 119 -51.71 28.93 41.74
#